data_AF-A0AA37PHL3-F1
#
_entry.id   AF-A0AA37PHL3-F1
#
_cell.length_a   1.000
_cell.length_b   1.000
_cell.length_c   1.000
_cell.angle_alpha   90.00
_cell.angle_beta   90.00
_cell.angle_gamma   90.00
#
_symmetry.space_group_name_H-M   'P 1'
#
loop_
_entity.id
_entity.type
_entity.pdbx_description
1 polymer ?
#
loop_
_entity_poly.entity_id
_entity_poly.type
_entity_poly.pdbx_seq_one_letter_code
_entity_poly.pdbx_strand_id
1 'polypeptide(L)'
;MSPSQFIPARSSRHRIACVALYRALIREARAVPLPDDVLRKGTQHPIPRLVKKAFARNRTETSYRIVFSALGTGYNDGEPPAYVSPRFPVPRENLTGARRVPYVAITAEGIAFLRQKKLQDHSVALYIQHKTKVKRRTMTLLLSSMREDITWAAEEDRWEEIVKREMYAAQRQGARKTSARAGRPDDLDRSGREMPDKLKQDESYGQMVLENWRFASNRLTSLMEQQAARAKAFVEIHKAEKEMLDKENQAYLSMGHRWMVDTPEKKMQRHKKFRMDFRAAKIERKAKRREKNKWQRVRGLEPAPVGV
;
A
#
# COMPACT_ATOMS: atom_id res chain seq x y z
N MET A 1 9.19 21.43 8.03
CA MET A 1 10.07 20.90 6.97
C MET A 1 9.21 20.03 6.08
N SER A 2 9.07 20.41 4.82
CA SER A 2 8.43 19.58 3.81
C SER A 2 9.20 18.24 3.70
N PRO A 3 8.52 17.09 3.60
CA PRO A 3 9.21 15.82 3.40
C PRO A 3 10.00 15.91 2.08
N SER A 4 11.30 15.61 2.15
CA SER A 4 12.19 15.62 0.99
C SER A 4 11.59 14.77 -0.13
N GLN A 5 11.31 15.39 -1.27
CA GLN A 5 10.82 14.70 -2.46
C GLN A 5 11.86 13.64 -2.85
N PHE A 6 11.47 12.37 -2.76
CA PHE A 6 12.33 11.27 -3.18
C PHE A 6 12.48 11.37 -4.70
N ILE A 7 13.72 11.54 -5.17
CA ILE A 7 14.03 11.54 -6.60
C ILE A 7 14.67 10.18 -6.91
N PRO A 8 13.92 9.24 -7.52
CA PRO A 8 14.40 7.88 -7.76
C PRO A 8 15.74 7.83 -8.52
N ALA A 9 15.93 8.76 -9.47
CA ALA A 9 17.14 8.85 -10.28
C ALA A 9 18.42 9.18 -9.46
N ARG A 10 18.30 9.88 -8.33
CA ARG A 10 19.44 10.26 -7.47
C ARG A 10 19.80 9.18 -6.45
N SER A 11 18.93 8.20 -6.21
CA SER A 11 19.21 7.08 -5.30
C SER A 11 19.88 5.92 -6.05
N SER A 12 21.15 5.65 -5.73
CA SER A 12 21.87 4.49 -6.26
C SER A 12 21.21 3.17 -5.85
N ARG A 13 20.75 3.06 -4.60
CA ARG A 13 20.07 1.87 -4.06
C ARG A 13 18.79 1.53 -4.84
N HIS A 14 18.00 2.55 -5.17
CA HIS A 14 16.77 2.36 -5.94
C HIS A 14 17.05 1.90 -7.37
N ARG A 15 18.04 2.50 -8.04
CA ARG A 15 18.45 2.09 -9.39
C ARG A 15 18.90 0.63 -9.42
N ILE A 16 19.71 0.21 -8.44
CA ILE A 16 20.17 -1.19 -8.31
C ILE A 16 18.98 -2.13 -8.11
N ALA A 17 18.05 -1.79 -7.21
CA ALA A 17 16.85 -2.61 -6.97
C ALA A 17 15.98 -2.76 -8.23
N CYS A 18 15.69 -1.65 -8.94
CA CYS A 18 14.91 -1.68 -10.19
C CYS A 18 15.59 -2.51 -11.28
N VAL A 19 16.91 -2.41 -11.43
CA VAL A 19 17.66 -3.21 -12.42
C VAL A 19 17.66 -4.69 -12.05
N ALA A 20 17.84 -5.02 -10.77
CA ALA A 20 17.80 -6.40 -10.29
C ALA A 20 16.41 -7.02 -10.53
N LEU A 21 15.35 -6.31 -10.15
CA LEU A 21 13.96 -6.73 -10.37
C LEU A 21 13.65 -6.89 -11.86
N TYR A 22 14.03 -5.92 -12.69
CA TYR A 22 13.83 -5.99 -14.13
C TYR A 22 14.53 -7.20 -14.75
N ARG A 23 15.77 -7.50 -14.34
CA ARG A 23 16.51 -8.68 -14.83
C ARG A 23 15.85 -9.99 -14.37
N ALA A 24 15.40 -10.07 -13.12
CA ALA A 24 14.70 -11.24 -12.59
C ALA A 24 13.40 -11.51 -13.37
N LEU A 25 12.56 -10.48 -13.53
CA LEU A 25 11.30 -10.59 -14.27
C LEU A 25 11.51 -10.94 -15.74
N ILE A 26 12.55 -10.43 -16.40
CA ILE A 26 12.86 -10.84 -17.79
C ILE A 26 13.32 -12.29 -17.87
N ARG A 27 14.05 -12.79 -16.85
CA ARG A 27 14.48 -14.19 -16.79
C ARG A 27 13.28 -15.12 -16.64
N GLU A 28 12.39 -14.81 -15.69
CA GLU A 28 11.18 -15.60 -15.44
C GLU A 28 10.18 -15.49 -16.58
N ALA A 29 9.98 -14.29 -17.14
CA ALA A 29 9.09 -14.08 -18.28
C ALA A 29 9.51 -14.87 -19.53
N ARG A 30 10.75 -15.36 -19.63
CA ARG A 30 11.19 -16.27 -20.72
C ARG A 30 10.98 -17.74 -20.37
N ALA A 31 10.87 -18.06 -19.08
CA ALA A 31 10.71 -19.42 -18.57
C ALA A 31 9.24 -19.85 -18.48
N VAL A 32 8.29 -18.91 -18.51
CA VAL A 32 6.85 -19.22 -18.52
C VAL A 32 6.50 -19.97 -19.81
N PRO A 33 5.98 -21.21 -19.73
CA PRO A 33 5.51 -21.92 -20.90
C PRO A 33 4.24 -21.25 -21.44
N LEU A 34 4.21 -20.92 -22.73
CA LEU A 34 3.04 -20.38 -23.41
C LEU A 34 2.49 -21.38 -24.42
N PRO A 35 1.16 -21.44 -24.62
CA PRO A 35 0.56 -22.23 -25.69
C PRO A 35 1.04 -21.76 -27.07
N ASP A 36 1.25 -22.71 -27.98
CA ASP A 36 1.74 -22.43 -29.34
C ASP A 36 0.83 -21.49 -30.13
N ASP A 37 -0.47 -21.42 -29.80
CA ASP A 37 -1.46 -20.52 -30.42
C ASP A 37 -1.12 -19.03 -30.18
N VAL A 38 -0.46 -18.73 -29.07
CA VAL A 38 -0.06 -17.35 -28.71
C VAL A 38 1.31 -17.01 -29.31
N LEU A 39 2.15 -18.02 -29.53
CA LEU A 39 3.46 -17.90 -30.13
C LEU A 39 3.34 -17.93 -31.66
N ARG A 40 3.05 -16.78 -32.29
CA ARG A 40 3.21 -16.66 -33.75
C ARG A 40 4.61 -17.15 -34.15
N LYS A 41 4.69 -18.19 -34.98
CA LYS A 41 5.94 -18.79 -35.48
C LYS A 41 6.97 -17.70 -35.83
N GLY A 42 8.14 -17.75 -35.18
CA GLY A 42 9.25 -16.80 -35.38
C GLY A 42 9.21 -15.53 -34.51
N THR A 43 8.20 -15.32 -33.67
CA THR A 43 8.09 -14.15 -32.79
C THR A 43 8.71 -14.42 -31.42
N GLN A 44 9.51 -13.48 -30.90
CA GLN A 44 10.04 -13.56 -29.52
C GLN A 44 8.91 -13.66 -28.50
N HIS A 45 9.21 -14.28 -27.35
CA HIS A 45 8.29 -14.39 -26.21
C HIS A 45 7.65 -13.03 -25.90
N PRO A 46 6.30 -12.91 -25.85
CA PRO A 46 5.63 -11.61 -25.74
C PRO A 46 5.77 -10.99 -24.36
N ILE A 47 5.90 -11.80 -23.29
CA ILE A 47 5.92 -11.33 -21.90
C ILE A 47 7.11 -10.38 -21.60
N PRO A 48 8.36 -10.67 -22.02
CA PRO A 48 9.47 -9.72 -21.87
C PRO A 48 9.21 -8.32 -22.43
N ARG A 49 8.43 -8.21 -23.52
CA ARG A 49 8.05 -6.91 -24.10
C ARG A 49 7.07 -6.16 -23.20
N LEU A 50 6.15 -6.88 -22.55
CA LEU A 50 5.21 -6.32 -21.58
C LEU A 50 5.93 -5.81 -20.33
N VAL A 51 6.89 -6.58 -19.80
CA VAL A 51 7.72 -6.18 -18.66
C VAL A 51 8.48 -4.88 -18.99
N LYS A 52 9.14 -4.81 -20.16
CA LYS A 52 9.80 -3.57 -20.63
C LYS A 52 8.86 -2.37 -20.67
N LYS A 53 7.65 -2.56 -21.23
CA LYS A 53 6.64 -1.49 -21.34
C LYS A 53 6.17 -1.01 -19.96
N ALA A 54 6.00 -1.93 -19.00
CA ALA A 54 5.60 -1.59 -17.63
C ALA A 54 6.65 -0.75 -16.89
N PHE A 55 7.94 -1.12 -17.00
CA PHE A 55 9.04 -0.33 -16.42
C PHE A 55 9.19 1.04 -17.10
N ALA A 56 8.98 1.12 -18.42
CA ALA A 56 9.02 2.38 -19.14
C ALA A 56 7.89 3.34 -18.68
N ARG A 57 6.68 2.81 -18.48
CA ARG A 57 5.53 3.60 -17.98
C ARG A 57 5.79 4.21 -16.61
N ASN A 58 6.44 3.47 -15.71
CA ASN A 58 6.66 3.91 -14.33
C ASN A 58 7.93 4.78 -14.15
N ARG A 59 8.58 5.20 -15.25
CA ARG A 59 9.85 5.96 -15.21
C ARG A 59 9.71 7.35 -14.59
N THR A 60 8.56 7.99 -14.74
CA THR A 60 8.29 9.35 -14.26
C THR A 60 7.76 9.40 -12.82
N GLU A 61 7.57 8.25 -12.18
CA GLU A 61 6.99 8.17 -10.85
C GLU A 61 7.97 8.67 -9.77
N THR A 62 7.71 9.85 -9.20
CA THR A 62 8.54 10.42 -8.12
C THR A 62 7.98 10.17 -6.72
N SER A 63 6.76 9.63 -6.61
CA SER A 63 6.13 9.40 -5.31
C SER A 63 6.70 8.15 -4.64
N TYR A 64 7.35 8.33 -3.48
CA TYR A 64 7.93 7.22 -2.70
C TYR A 64 6.92 6.10 -2.42
N ARG A 65 5.64 6.46 -2.15
CA ARG A 65 4.58 5.48 -1.87
C ARG A 65 4.24 4.62 -3.07
N ILE A 66 4.14 5.23 -4.25
CA ILE A 66 3.81 4.54 -5.50
C ILE A 66 4.97 3.64 -5.89
N VAL A 67 6.20 4.18 -5.86
CA VAL A 67 7.42 3.43 -6.18
C VAL A 67 7.62 2.23 -5.25
N PHE A 68 7.47 2.42 -3.95
CA PHE A 68 7.62 1.34 -2.97
C PHE A 68 6.53 0.27 -3.12
N SER A 69 5.28 0.69 -3.36
CA SER A 69 4.19 -0.25 -3.63
C SER A 69 4.43 -1.05 -4.92
N ALA A 70 4.82 -0.38 -6.00
CA ALA A 70 5.05 -1.01 -7.30
C ALA A 70 6.24 -1.97 -7.29
N LEU A 71 7.32 -1.61 -6.60
CA LEU A 71 8.44 -2.53 -6.36
C LEU A 71 7.99 -3.72 -5.51
N GLY A 72 7.28 -3.47 -4.41
CA GLY A 72 6.76 -4.54 -3.55
C GLY A 72 5.85 -5.52 -4.27
N THR A 73 5.02 -5.05 -5.20
CA THR A 73 4.19 -5.94 -6.04
C THR A 73 5.00 -6.74 -7.04
N GLY A 74 6.13 -6.22 -7.53
CA GLY A 74 6.99 -6.95 -8.47
C GLY A 74 7.86 -8.02 -7.81
N TYR A 75 8.12 -7.92 -6.50
CA TYR A 75 8.92 -8.91 -5.74
C TYR A 75 8.07 -10.00 -5.08
N ASN A 76 6.76 -9.80 -4.95
CA ASN A 76 5.85 -10.77 -4.38
C ASN A 76 5.04 -11.36 -5.55
N ASP A 77 5.50 -12.49 -6.10
CA ASP A 77 4.93 -13.18 -7.27
C ASP A 77 3.55 -13.80 -6.97
N GLY A 78 2.56 -12.98 -6.63
CA GLY A 78 1.19 -13.42 -6.35
C GLY A 78 0.99 -14.10 -4.99
N GLU A 79 2.04 -14.32 -4.21
CA GLU A 79 1.88 -14.85 -2.85
C GLU A 79 1.26 -13.81 -1.92
N PRO A 80 0.24 -14.19 -1.11
CA PRO A 80 -0.32 -13.29 -0.13
C PRO A 80 0.75 -12.88 0.88
N PRO A 81 0.78 -11.61 1.34
CA PRO A 81 1.87 -11.10 2.16
C PRO A 81 1.96 -11.88 3.48
N ALA A 82 3.10 -12.52 3.73
CA ALA A 82 3.38 -13.18 5.00
C ALA A 82 3.61 -12.12 6.10
N TYR A 83 2.97 -12.31 7.27
CA TYR A 83 3.14 -11.42 8.41
C TYR A 83 3.87 -12.14 9.53
N VAL A 84 5.01 -11.60 9.94
CA VAL A 84 5.76 -12.07 11.11
C VAL A 84 5.79 -10.95 12.13
N SER A 85 5.47 -11.24 13.39
CA SER A 85 5.58 -10.23 14.44
C SER A 85 7.01 -10.21 14.99
N PRO A 86 7.67 -9.04 15.10
CA PRO A 86 8.99 -8.95 15.71
C PRO A 86 8.93 -9.08 17.25
N ARG A 87 7.73 -8.99 17.83
CA ARG A 87 7.52 -8.95 19.29
C ARG A 87 7.16 -10.30 19.89
N PHE A 88 6.41 -11.14 19.18
CA PHE A 88 5.96 -12.43 19.68
C PHE A 88 6.83 -13.57 19.14
N PRO A 89 7.05 -14.63 19.94
CA PRO A 89 6.65 -14.77 21.34
C PRO A 89 7.43 -13.83 22.27
N VAL A 90 6.78 -13.28 23.29
CA VAL A 90 7.43 -12.32 24.21
C VAL A 90 8.40 -13.09 25.11
N PRO A 91 9.71 -12.74 25.15
CA PRO A 91 10.66 -13.38 26.05
C PRO A 91 10.24 -13.22 27.52
N ARG A 92 10.54 -14.21 28.36
CA ARG A 92 10.11 -14.24 29.77
C ARG A 92 10.54 -12.99 30.56
N GLU A 93 11.72 -12.48 30.27
CA GLU A 93 12.32 -11.28 30.91
C GLU A 93 11.49 -10.01 30.73
N ASN A 94 10.72 -9.95 29.63
CA ASN A 94 9.91 -8.79 29.26
C ASN A 94 8.47 -8.87 29.79
N LEU A 95 8.09 -9.98 30.45
CA LEU A 95 6.74 -10.19 30.96
C LEU A 95 6.61 -9.80 32.43
N THR A 96 5.52 -9.10 32.74
CA THR A 96 5.11 -8.80 34.11
C THR A 96 4.07 -9.83 34.56
N GLY A 97 4.47 -10.77 35.40
CA GLY A 97 3.62 -11.79 35.99
C GLY A 97 3.52 -13.04 35.14
N ALA A 98 2.36 -13.70 35.17
CA ALA A 98 2.07 -14.84 34.31
C ALA A 98 1.93 -14.41 32.85
N ARG A 99 2.46 -15.24 31.95
CA ARG A 99 2.30 -15.08 30.51
C ARG A 99 0.81 -15.15 30.16
N ARG A 100 0.30 -14.12 29.49
CA ARG A 100 -1.10 -14.07 29.03
C ARG A 100 -1.13 -14.37 27.55
N VAL A 101 -1.79 -15.46 27.19
CA VAL A 101 -1.98 -15.83 25.79
C VAL A 101 -3.06 -14.92 25.19
N PRO A 102 -2.74 -14.08 24.18
CA PRO A 102 -3.74 -13.29 23.50
C PRO A 102 -4.64 -14.21 22.68
N TYR A 103 -5.91 -13.87 22.53
CA TYR A 103 -6.81 -14.63 21.66
C TYR A 103 -7.06 -13.88 20.35
N VAL A 104 -7.28 -14.65 19.29
CA VAL A 104 -7.58 -14.10 17.96
C VAL A 104 -9.07 -13.76 17.91
N ALA A 105 -9.38 -12.51 17.61
CA ALA A 105 -10.75 -12.05 17.42
C ALA A 105 -10.94 -11.58 15.98
N ILE A 106 -12.14 -11.80 15.45
CA ILE A 106 -12.51 -11.41 14.09
C ILE A 106 -13.79 -10.56 14.20
N THR A 107 -13.76 -9.36 13.62
CA THR A 107 -14.96 -8.52 13.51
C THR A 107 -15.93 -9.11 12.47
N ALA A 108 -17.21 -8.76 12.53
CA ALA A 108 -18.22 -9.18 11.53
C ALA A 108 -17.80 -8.88 10.07
N GLU A 109 -16.96 -7.87 9.85
CA GLU A 109 -16.44 -7.52 8.52
C GLU A 109 -15.18 -8.30 8.10
N GLY A 110 -14.75 -9.29 8.89
CA GLY A 110 -13.58 -10.12 8.57
C GLY A 110 -12.23 -9.46 8.87
N ILE A 111 -12.18 -8.45 9.74
CA ILE A 111 -10.91 -7.85 10.20
C ILE A 111 -10.42 -8.64 11.40
N ALA A 112 -9.25 -9.26 11.28
CA ALA A 112 -8.62 -10.01 12.35
C ALA A 112 -7.74 -9.10 13.22
N PHE A 113 -7.73 -9.35 14.54
CA PHE A 113 -6.83 -8.69 15.48
C PHE A 113 -6.58 -9.57 16.72
N LEU A 114 -5.46 -9.33 17.41
CA LEU A 114 -5.15 -9.97 18.69
C LEU A 114 -5.77 -9.19 19.85
N ARG A 115 -6.54 -9.86 20.71
CA ARG A 115 -7.05 -9.29 21.98
C ARG A 115 -6.17 -9.72 23.14
N GLN A 116 -5.52 -8.73 23.74
CA GLN A 116 -4.64 -8.93 24.91
C GLN A 116 -5.37 -8.69 26.24
N LYS A 117 -6.36 -7.80 26.26
CA LYS A 117 -7.07 -7.35 27.46
C LYS A 117 -8.56 -7.19 27.20
N LYS A 118 -9.37 -7.09 28.26
CA LYS A 118 -10.82 -6.88 28.15
C LYS A 118 -11.15 -5.54 27.48
N LEU A 119 -10.64 -4.43 28.00
CA LEU A 119 -10.60 -3.17 27.25
C LEU A 119 -9.43 -3.21 26.29
N GLN A 120 -9.72 -2.98 25.01
CA GLN A 120 -8.70 -2.91 23.97
C GLN A 120 -7.98 -1.57 24.00
N ASP A 121 -6.71 -1.58 23.58
CA ASP A 121 -5.98 -0.34 23.39
C ASP A 121 -6.63 0.48 22.26
N HIS A 122 -6.71 1.79 22.47
CA HIS A 122 -7.35 2.71 21.52
C HIS A 122 -6.76 2.63 20.11
N SER A 123 -5.45 2.36 19.99
CA SER A 123 -4.76 2.19 18.70
C SER A 123 -5.31 1.01 17.89
N VAL A 124 -5.63 -0.11 18.55
CA VAL A 124 -6.22 -1.30 17.90
C VAL A 124 -7.64 -0.98 17.44
N ALA A 125 -8.43 -0.28 18.26
CA ALA A 125 -9.77 0.15 17.89
C ALA A 125 -9.76 1.08 16.68
N LEU A 126 -8.87 2.09 16.65
CA LEU A 126 -8.70 2.99 15.51
C LEU A 126 -8.27 2.24 14.24
N TYR A 127 -7.36 1.28 14.36
CA TYR A 127 -6.95 0.44 13.25
C TYR A 127 -8.14 -0.34 12.67
N ILE A 128 -8.95 -0.98 13.52
CA ILE A 128 -10.15 -1.72 13.10
C ILE A 128 -11.11 -0.78 12.38
N GLN A 129 -11.45 0.36 12.99
CA GLN A 129 -12.35 1.36 12.40
C GLN A 129 -11.86 1.86 11.04
N HIS A 130 -10.56 2.15 10.93
CA HIS A 130 -9.97 2.60 9.67
C HIS A 130 -10.06 1.52 8.60
N LYS A 131 -9.72 0.26 8.93
CA LYS A 131 -9.80 -0.87 7.98
C LYS A 131 -11.23 -1.18 7.58
N THR A 132 -12.17 -1.12 8.52
CA THR A 132 -13.61 -1.20 8.28
C THR A 132 -14.04 -0.15 7.26
N LYS A 133 -13.65 1.12 7.50
CA LYS A 133 -14.00 2.23 6.60
C LYS A 133 -13.44 2.04 5.19
N VAL A 134 -12.20 1.58 5.07
CA VAL A 134 -11.57 1.29 3.78
C VAL A 134 -12.32 0.17 3.05
N LYS A 135 -12.61 -0.95 3.73
CA LYS A 135 -13.35 -2.07 3.15
C LYS A 135 -14.75 -1.66 2.71
N ARG A 136 -15.49 -0.96 3.58
CA ARG A 136 -16.85 -0.46 3.25
C ARG A 136 -16.83 0.44 2.02
N ARG A 137 -15.90 1.39 1.92
CA ARG A 137 -15.78 2.26 0.74
C ARG A 137 -15.54 1.47 -0.55
N THR A 138 -14.65 0.48 -0.52
CA THR A 138 -14.40 -0.38 -1.68
C THR A 138 -15.63 -1.22 -2.02
N MET A 139 -16.34 -1.74 -1.02
CA MET A 139 -17.56 -2.52 -1.21
C MET A 139 -18.70 -1.66 -1.76
N THR A 140 -18.86 -0.42 -1.27
CA THR A 140 -19.83 0.55 -1.80
C THR A 140 -19.54 0.84 -3.26
N LEU A 141 -18.28 1.11 -3.63
CA LEU A 141 -17.88 1.33 -5.03
C LEU A 141 -18.21 0.13 -5.91
N LEU A 142 -17.92 -1.09 -5.44
CA LEU A 142 -18.24 -2.31 -6.20
C LEU A 142 -19.74 -2.48 -6.41
N LEU A 143 -20.54 -2.23 -5.36
CA LEU A 143 -22.00 -2.37 -5.41
C LEU A 143 -22.66 -1.28 -6.26
N SER A 144 -22.19 -0.03 -6.19
CA SER A 144 -22.71 1.07 -7.02
C SER A 144 -22.42 0.79 -8.49
N SER A 145 -21.19 0.39 -8.82
CA SER A 145 -20.86 0.08 -10.21
C SER A 145 -21.64 -1.12 -10.76
N MET A 146 -21.90 -2.16 -9.96
CA MET A 146 -22.65 -3.32 -10.44
C MET A 146 -24.16 -3.06 -10.62
N ARG A 147 -24.78 -2.27 -9.74
CA ARG A 147 -26.24 -2.09 -9.71
C ARG A 147 -26.72 -0.90 -10.54
N GLU A 148 -25.95 0.19 -10.52
CA GLU A 148 -26.34 1.45 -11.11
C GLU A 148 -25.56 1.63 -12.43
N ASP A 149 -24.24 1.69 -12.36
CA ASP A 149 -23.47 2.14 -13.53
C ASP A 149 -23.54 1.16 -14.72
N ILE A 150 -23.51 -0.16 -14.50
CA ILE A 150 -23.53 -1.16 -15.58
C ILE A 150 -24.85 -1.15 -16.36
N THR A 151 -25.98 -0.88 -15.71
CA THR A 151 -27.29 -0.93 -16.38
C THR A 151 -27.48 0.25 -17.33
N TRP A 152 -26.99 1.43 -16.93
CA TRP A 152 -27.03 2.65 -17.74
C TRP A 152 -25.90 2.75 -18.76
N ALA A 153 -24.85 1.94 -18.60
CA ALA A 153 -23.65 2.05 -19.42
C ALA A 153 -23.92 1.97 -20.94
N ALA A 154 -24.75 1.02 -21.37
CA ALA A 154 -25.06 0.85 -22.78
C ALA A 154 -25.88 2.01 -23.36
N GLU A 155 -26.70 2.67 -22.55
CA GLU A 155 -27.47 3.84 -22.96
C GLU A 155 -26.58 5.09 -23.03
N GLU A 156 -25.70 5.26 -22.06
CA GLU A 156 -24.73 6.36 -22.03
C GLU A 156 -23.76 6.26 -23.22
N ASP A 157 -23.25 5.07 -23.53
CA ASP A 157 -22.38 4.83 -24.68
C ASP A 157 -23.06 5.21 -26.01
N ARG A 158 -24.35 4.86 -26.18
CA ARG A 158 -25.15 5.26 -27.34
C ARG A 158 -25.34 6.77 -27.41
N TRP A 159 -25.58 7.40 -26.26
CA TRP A 159 -25.75 8.85 -26.19
C TRP A 159 -24.45 9.58 -26.54
N GLU A 160 -23.30 9.12 -26.03
CA GLU A 160 -21.99 9.64 -26.41
C GLU A 160 -21.72 9.53 -27.92
N GLU A 161 -22.11 8.43 -28.55
CA GLU A 161 -21.96 8.25 -29.99
C GLU A 161 -22.80 9.27 -30.78
N ILE A 162 -24.06 9.49 -30.37
CA ILE A 162 -24.94 10.51 -30.97
C ILE A 162 -24.31 11.91 -30.81
N VAL A 163 -23.85 12.25 -29.61
CA VAL A 163 -23.23 13.54 -29.33
C VAL A 163 -21.94 13.73 -30.13
N LYS A 164 -21.08 12.70 -30.22
CA LYS A 164 -19.86 12.72 -31.05
C LYS A 164 -20.23 12.98 -32.51
N ARG A 165 -21.24 12.29 -33.05
CA ARG A 165 -21.72 12.45 -34.42
C ARG A 165 -22.20 13.88 -34.70
N GLU A 166 -23.02 14.44 -33.82
CA GLU A 166 -23.53 15.81 -33.93
C GLU A 166 -22.39 16.85 -33.84
N MET A 167 -21.45 16.67 -32.92
CA MET A 167 -20.27 17.53 -32.79
C MET A 167 -19.42 17.55 -34.06
N TYR A 168 -19.15 16.38 -34.65
CA TYR A 168 -18.43 16.30 -35.93
C TYR A 168 -19.20 16.94 -37.08
N ALA A 169 -20.53 16.82 -37.11
CA ALA A 169 -21.37 17.45 -38.12
C ALA A 169 -21.37 18.98 -38.01
N ALA A 170 -21.53 19.52 -36.80
CA ALA A 170 -21.46 20.96 -36.52
C ALA A 170 -20.09 21.55 -36.91
N GLN A 171 -19.01 20.82 -36.63
CA GLN A 171 -17.65 21.23 -37.00
C GLN A 171 -17.45 21.25 -38.53
N ARG A 172 -17.97 20.24 -39.26
CA ARG A 172 -17.98 20.25 -40.73
C ARG A 172 -18.74 21.44 -41.29
N GLN A 173 -19.89 21.80 -40.72
CA GLN A 173 -20.65 22.97 -41.16
C GLN A 173 -19.94 24.29 -40.84
N GLY A 174 -19.26 24.40 -39.69
CA GLY A 174 -18.42 25.56 -39.36
C GLY A 174 -17.20 25.72 -40.30
N ALA A 175 -16.53 24.62 -40.63
CA ALA A 175 -15.43 24.58 -41.60
C ALA A 175 -15.89 24.99 -43.01
N ARG A 176 -17.08 24.53 -43.43
CA ARG A 176 -17.67 24.88 -44.74
C ARG A 176 -18.07 26.36 -44.82
N LYS A 177 -18.54 26.95 -43.72
CA LYS A 177 -18.87 28.39 -43.62
C LYS A 177 -17.62 29.29 -43.56
N THR A 178 -16.53 28.83 -42.95
CA THR A 178 -15.25 29.55 -42.92
C THR A 178 -14.54 29.49 -44.29
N SER A 179 -14.54 28.35 -44.97
CA SER A 179 -14.00 28.23 -46.33
C SER A 179 -14.79 29.03 -47.37
N ALA A 180 -16.10 29.19 -47.20
CA ALA A 180 -16.94 30.02 -48.09
C ALA A 180 -16.74 31.53 -47.87
N ARG A 181 -16.15 31.95 -46.73
CA ARG A 181 -15.87 33.37 -46.40
C ARG A 181 -14.41 33.76 -46.62
N ALA A 182 -13.50 32.79 -46.73
CA ALA A 182 -12.07 32.99 -46.99
C ALA A 182 -11.79 33.15 -48.49
N GLY A 183 -12.10 34.32 -49.04
CA GLY A 183 -11.69 34.75 -50.38
C GLY A 183 -10.36 35.50 -50.43
N ARG A 184 -9.47 35.35 -49.43
CA ARG A 184 -8.12 35.94 -49.46
C ARG A 184 -7.06 34.98 -48.90
N PRO A 185 -5.86 34.88 -49.51
CA PRO A 185 -4.90 33.81 -49.24
C PRO A 185 -3.77 34.20 -48.27
N ASP A 186 -3.99 35.06 -47.26
CA ASP A 186 -2.89 35.66 -46.49
C ASP A 186 -2.86 35.44 -44.96
N ASP A 187 -3.71 34.57 -44.39
CA ASP A 187 -3.73 34.34 -42.93
C ASP A 187 -3.66 32.85 -42.55
N LEU A 188 -2.61 32.15 -42.98
CA LEU A 188 -2.45 30.69 -42.78
C LEU A 188 -1.78 30.27 -41.45
N ASP A 189 -1.64 31.14 -40.44
CA ASP A 189 -0.69 30.82 -39.35
C ASP A 189 -1.16 30.93 -37.89
N ARG A 190 -2.46 30.97 -37.55
CA ARG A 190 -2.79 31.15 -36.11
C ARG A 190 -4.06 30.61 -35.47
N SER A 191 -4.67 29.55 -36.00
CA SER A 191 -5.71 28.85 -35.22
C SER A 191 -5.72 27.35 -35.41
N GLY A 192 -4.57 26.72 -35.14
CA GLY A 192 -4.55 25.35 -34.63
C GLY A 192 -5.19 25.33 -33.25
N ARG A 193 -6.53 25.49 -33.18
CA ARG A 193 -7.30 25.26 -31.98
C ARG A 193 -7.30 23.75 -31.79
N GLU A 194 -6.24 23.25 -31.15
CA GLU A 194 -6.12 21.85 -30.74
C GLU A 194 -7.46 21.45 -30.13
N MET A 195 -8.04 20.39 -30.69
CA MET A 195 -9.27 19.79 -30.22
C MET A 195 -9.20 19.66 -28.69
N PRO A 196 -10.26 19.97 -27.94
CA PRO A 196 -10.32 19.57 -26.54
C PRO A 196 -10.09 18.06 -26.47
N ASP A 197 -9.01 17.64 -25.81
CA ASP A 197 -8.54 16.25 -25.72
C ASP A 197 -9.62 15.23 -25.33
N LYS A 198 -10.74 15.70 -24.78
CA LYS A 198 -11.92 14.92 -24.39
C LYS A 198 -12.61 14.18 -25.54
N LEU A 199 -12.54 14.67 -26.78
CA LEU A 199 -13.14 13.99 -27.94
C LEU A 199 -12.30 12.84 -28.50
N LYS A 200 -11.05 12.69 -28.04
CA LYS A 200 -10.14 11.58 -28.39
C LYS A 200 -10.18 10.44 -27.38
N GLN A 201 -11.12 10.43 -26.45
CA GLN A 201 -11.32 9.30 -25.56
C GLN A 201 -11.86 8.12 -26.37
N ASP A 202 -10.97 7.18 -26.67
CA ASP A 202 -11.29 5.90 -27.33
C ASP A 202 -12.06 4.95 -26.38
N GLU A 203 -12.04 5.24 -25.07
CA GLU A 203 -12.66 4.41 -24.05
C GLU A 203 -14.15 4.76 -23.89
N SER A 204 -14.99 3.75 -23.94
CA SER A 204 -16.44 3.85 -23.71
C SER A 204 -16.73 4.04 -22.23
N TYR A 205 -17.82 4.73 -21.87
CA TYR A 205 -18.29 4.78 -20.48
C TYR A 205 -18.50 3.38 -19.92
N GLY A 206 -19.08 2.45 -20.69
CA GLY A 206 -19.23 1.05 -20.27
C GLY A 206 -17.90 0.34 -20.00
N GLN A 207 -16.84 0.65 -20.75
CA GLN A 207 -15.50 0.12 -20.48
C GLN A 207 -14.94 0.68 -19.17
N MET A 208 -15.10 1.98 -18.93
CA MET A 208 -14.67 2.62 -17.68
C MET A 208 -15.39 2.00 -16.47
N VAL A 209 -16.70 1.76 -16.56
CA VAL A 209 -17.48 1.12 -15.49
C VAL A 209 -16.99 -0.30 -15.21
N LEU A 210 -16.73 -1.09 -16.25
CA LEU A 210 -16.17 -2.43 -16.10
C LEU A 210 -14.78 -2.40 -15.46
N GLU A 211 -13.92 -1.47 -15.85
CA GLU A 211 -12.60 -1.30 -15.24
C GLU A 211 -12.69 -0.86 -13.78
N ASN A 212 -13.64 0.02 -13.43
CA ASN A 212 -13.91 0.41 -12.05
C ASN A 212 -14.37 -0.79 -11.20
N TRP A 213 -15.27 -1.62 -11.73
CA TRP A 213 -15.71 -2.83 -11.08
C TRP A 213 -14.57 -3.84 -10.89
N ARG A 214 -13.77 -4.08 -11.95
CA ARG A 214 -12.58 -4.95 -11.90
C ARG A 214 -11.60 -4.46 -10.85
N PHE A 215 -11.33 -3.16 -10.82
CA PHE A 215 -10.46 -2.53 -9.85
C PHE A 215 -10.99 -2.71 -8.43
N ALA A 216 -12.27 -2.41 -8.18
CA ALA A 216 -12.87 -2.54 -6.86
C ALA A 216 -12.89 -4.00 -6.38
N SER A 217 -13.16 -4.94 -7.29
CA SER A 217 -13.14 -6.39 -7.03
C SER A 217 -11.74 -6.86 -6.65
N ASN A 218 -10.74 -6.57 -7.49
CA ASN A 218 -9.33 -6.90 -7.21
C ASN A 218 -8.82 -6.24 -5.93
N ARG A 219 -9.30 -5.02 -5.63
CA ARG A 219 -8.96 -4.35 -4.39
C ARG A 219 -9.57 -5.05 -3.18
N LEU A 220 -10.80 -5.52 -3.29
CA LEU A 220 -11.49 -6.24 -2.22
C LEU A 220 -10.85 -7.61 -1.98
N THR A 221 -10.53 -8.36 -3.03
CA THR A 221 -9.82 -9.66 -2.92
C THR A 221 -8.47 -9.48 -2.24
N SER A 222 -7.65 -8.53 -2.69
CA SER A 222 -6.37 -8.21 -2.06
C SER A 222 -6.51 -7.81 -0.58
N LEU A 223 -7.54 -7.05 -0.23
CA LEU A 223 -7.82 -6.72 1.19
C LEU A 223 -8.17 -7.97 2.00
N MET A 224 -8.93 -8.91 1.43
CA MET A 224 -9.30 -10.17 2.09
C MET A 224 -8.10 -11.09 2.25
N GLU A 225 -7.26 -11.24 1.23
CA GLU A 225 -6.00 -11.99 1.28
C GLU A 225 -5.07 -11.45 2.36
N GLN A 226 -4.93 -10.13 2.44
CA GLN A 226 -4.15 -9.49 3.49
C GLN A 226 -4.69 -9.77 4.90
N GLN A 227 -6.01 -9.76 5.10
CA GLN A 227 -6.60 -10.08 6.39
C GLN A 227 -6.47 -11.57 6.73
N ALA A 228 -6.65 -12.45 5.75
CA ALA A 228 -6.46 -13.88 5.93
C ALA A 228 -5.02 -14.22 6.33
N ALA A 229 -4.03 -13.61 5.67
CA ALA A 229 -2.62 -13.78 6.02
C ALA A 229 -2.30 -13.24 7.43
N ARG A 230 -2.89 -12.11 7.85
CA ARG A 230 -2.78 -11.62 9.24
C ARG A 230 -3.42 -12.56 10.23
N ALA A 231 -4.59 -13.10 9.92
CA ALA A 231 -5.28 -14.04 10.79
C ALA A 231 -4.44 -15.30 11.01
N LYS A 232 -3.83 -15.86 9.94
CA LYS A 232 -2.88 -16.98 10.03
C LYS A 232 -1.72 -16.65 10.97
N ALA A 233 -1.06 -15.50 10.77
CA ALA A 233 0.02 -15.05 11.64
C ALA A 233 -0.43 -14.88 13.11
N PHE A 234 -1.63 -14.38 13.36
CA PHE A 234 -2.17 -14.25 14.72
C PHE A 234 -2.46 -15.61 15.37
N VAL A 235 -2.89 -16.60 14.60
CA VAL A 235 -3.06 -17.98 15.09
C VAL A 235 -1.71 -18.60 15.43
N GLU A 236 -0.68 -18.40 14.61
CA GLU A 236 0.68 -18.85 14.90
C GLU A 236 1.24 -18.22 16.18
N ILE A 237 1.04 -16.90 16.35
CA ILE A 237 1.40 -16.18 17.58
C ILE A 237 0.68 -16.77 18.79
N HIS A 238 -0.62 -17.05 18.66
CA HIS A 238 -1.40 -17.64 19.74
C HIS A 238 -0.86 -19.01 20.15
N LYS A 239 -0.57 -19.88 19.17
CA LYS A 239 0.02 -21.21 19.40
C LYS A 239 1.39 -21.10 20.07
N ALA A 240 2.28 -20.27 19.53
CA ALA A 240 3.62 -20.07 20.09
C ALA A 240 3.58 -19.53 21.54
N GLU A 241 2.71 -18.58 21.84
CA GLU A 241 2.52 -18.07 23.22
C GLU A 241 1.95 -19.13 24.16
N LYS A 242 1.02 -19.97 23.68
CA LYS A 242 0.45 -21.07 24.46
C LYS A 242 1.50 -22.12 24.78
N GLU A 243 2.31 -22.53 23.80
CA GLU A 243 3.42 -23.47 23.99
C GLU A 243 4.45 -22.94 25.00
N MET A 244 4.78 -21.64 24.94
CA MET A 244 5.67 -21.02 25.93
C MET A 244 5.06 -21.00 27.32
N LEU A 245 3.75 -20.75 27.44
CA LEU A 245 3.05 -20.81 28.74
C LEU A 245 3.05 -22.24 29.30
N ASP A 246 2.82 -23.24 28.46
CA ASP A 246 2.79 -24.65 28.87
C ASP A 246 4.18 -25.12 29.32
N LYS A 247 5.25 -24.75 28.60
CA LYS A 247 6.64 -24.99 29.02
C LYS A 247 6.98 -24.31 30.34
N GLU A 248 6.56 -23.06 30.51
CA GLU A 248 6.73 -22.34 31.77
C GLU A 248 6.00 -23.06 32.91
N ASN A 249 4.74 -23.44 32.71
CA ASN A 249 3.93 -24.17 33.70
C ASN A 249 4.57 -25.53 34.07
N GLN A 250 5.06 -26.30 33.10
CA GLN A 250 5.77 -27.55 33.35
C GLN A 250 7.02 -27.34 34.19
N ALA A 251 7.82 -26.31 33.89
CA ALA A 251 8.99 -25.95 34.69
C ALA A 251 8.61 -25.51 36.12
N TYR A 252 7.47 -24.83 36.31
CA TYR A 252 6.99 -24.48 37.65
C TYR A 252 6.49 -25.69 38.44
N LEU A 253 5.81 -26.62 37.77
CA LEU A 253 5.34 -27.87 38.36
C LEU A 253 6.53 -28.75 38.78
N SER A 254 7.59 -28.83 37.98
CA SER A 254 8.80 -29.58 38.35
C SER A 254 9.54 -28.94 39.53
N MET A 255 9.44 -27.62 39.71
CA MET A 255 9.93 -26.91 40.91
C MET A 255 9.01 -27.05 42.14
N GLY A 256 7.92 -27.82 42.06
CA GLY A 256 6.99 -28.05 43.18
C GLY A 256 6.01 -26.91 43.45
N HIS A 257 5.93 -25.91 42.57
CA HIS A 257 4.97 -24.80 42.70
C HIS A 257 3.66 -25.13 41.98
N ARG A 258 2.55 -25.16 42.74
CA ARG A 258 1.21 -25.47 42.20
C ARG A 258 0.67 -24.41 41.24
N TRP A 259 1.12 -23.16 41.37
CA TRP A 259 0.75 -22.03 40.50
C TRP A 259 1.91 -21.03 40.39
N MET A 260 1.93 -20.28 39.29
CA MET A 260 2.89 -19.19 39.06
C MET A 260 2.58 -17.99 39.97
N VAL A 261 3.01 -18.04 41.24
CA VAL A 261 2.94 -16.90 42.17
C VAL A 261 4.20 -16.06 41.97
N ASP A 262 4.03 -14.79 41.59
CA ASP A 262 5.13 -13.83 41.64
C ASP A 262 5.64 -13.74 43.08
N THR A 263 6.86 -14.22 43.32
CA THR A 263 7.46 -14.05 44.65
C THR A 263 7.54 -12.55 44.99
N PRO A 264 7.31 -12.17 46.26
CA PRO A 264 7.40 -10.77 46.69
C PRO A 264 8.70 -10.09 46.26
N GLU A 265 9.81 -10.83 46.25
CA GLU A 265 11.11 -10.40 45.78
C GLU A 265 11.13 -10.05 44.29
N LYS A 266 10.58 -10.91 43.42
CA LYS A 266 10.48 -10.64 41.98
C LYS A 266 9.59 -9.42 41.70
N LYS A 267 8.54 -9.21 42.51
CA LYS A 267 7.69 -8.01 42.44
C LYS A 267 8.48 -6.75 42.85
N MET A 268 9.28 -6.82 43.90
CA MET A 268 10.15 -5.73 44.36
C MET A 268 11.25 -5.39 43.33
N GLN A 269 11.94 -6.39 42.78
CA GLN A 269 12.97 -6.20 41.75
C GLN A 269 12.41 -5.51 40.51
N ARG A 270 11.20 -5.90 40.07
CA ARG A 270 10.49 -5.22 38.98
C ARG A 270 10.15 -3.78 39.30
N HIS A 271 9.68 -3.49 40.52
CA HIS A 271 9.39 -2.12 40.93
C HIS A 271 10.66 -1.24 40.94
N LYS A 272 11.79 -1.78 41.40
CA LYS A 272 13.10 -1.11 41.33
C LYS A 272 13.52 -0.84 39.88
N LYS A 273 13.44 -1.84 39.00
CA LYS A 273 13.76 -1.70 37.57
C LYS A 273 12.87 -0.65 36.89
N PHE A 274 11.55 -0.71 37.11
CA PHE A 274 10.61 0.28 36.59
C PHE A 274 10.95 1.71 37.04
N ARG A 275 11.32 1.91 38.32
CA ARG A 275 11.74 3.23 38.80
C ARG A 275 13.03 3.72 38.14
N MET A 276 13.98 2.82 37.89
CA MET A 276 15.24 3.14 37.18
C MET A 276 14.95 3.52 35.72
N ASP A 277 14.18 2.71 35.00
CA ASP A 277 13.82 2.96 33.60
C ASP A 277 13.04 4.27 33.45
N PHE A 278 12.10 4.54 34.36
CA PHE A 278 11.35 5.80 34.37
C PHE A 278 12.26 7.02 34.60
N ARG A 279 13.24 6.90 35.50
CA ARG A 279 14.25 7.95 35.72
C ARG A 279 15.12 8.15 34.47
N ALA A 280 15.60 7.07 33.86
CA ALA A 280 16.41 7.11 32.64
C ALA A 280 15.64 7.78 31.48
N ALA A 281 14.40 7.37 31.23
CA ALA A 281 13.55 7.96 30.19
C ALA A 281 13.27 9.46 30.45
N LYS A 282 13.12 9.88 31.71
CA LYS A 282 12.97 11.29 32.08
C LYS A 282 14.23 12.10 31.79
N ILE A 283 15.41 11.53 32.04
CA ILE A 283 16.71 12.13 31.70
C ILE A 283 16.84 12.27 30.18
N GLU A 284 16.55 11.22 29.43
CA GLU A 284 16.63 11.23 27.96
C GLU A 284 15.70 12.28 27.34
N ARG A 285 14.45 12.38 27.82
CA ARG A 285 13.51 13.43 27.38
C ARG A 285 14.04 14.84 27.68
N LYS A 286 14.65 15.05 28.85
CA LYS A 286 15.28 16.33 29.19
C LYS A 286 16.48 16.63 28.28
N ALA A 287 17.31 15.62 27.98
CA ALA A 287 18.45 15.76 27.07
C ALA A 287 18.00 16.15 25.65
N LYS A 288 17.02 15.43 25.08
CA LYS A 288 16.41 15.77 23.78
C LYS A 288 15.83 17.19 23.75
N ARG A 289 15.19 17.64 24.84
CA ARG A 289 14.69 19.02 24.96
C ARG A 289 15.82 20.05 25.02
N ARG A 290 16.91 19.75 25.74
CA ARG A 290 18.12 20.61 25.79
C ARG A 290 18.80 20.72 24.44
N GLU A 291 18.97 19.61 23.73
CA GLU A 291 19.50 19.62 22.36
C GLU A 291 18.61 20.47 21.45
N LYS A 292 17.30 20.21 21.43
CA LYS A 292 16.36 21.02 20.64
C LYS A 292 16.47 22.52 20.93
N ASN A 293 16.58 22.90 22.21
CA ASN A 293 16.77 24.29 22.61
C ASN A 293 18.15 24.84 22.20
N LYS A 294 19.23 24.05 22.27
CA LYS A 294 20.57 24.43 21.79
C LYS A 294 20.56 24.67 20.28
N TRP A 295 19.95 23.75 19.51
CA TRP A 295 19.77 23.89 18.07
C TRP A 295 18.88 25.09 17.69
N GLN A 296 17.87 25.43 18.50
CA GLN A 296 17.08 26.65 18.30
C GLN A 296 17.86 27.94 18.60
N ARG A 297 18.79 27.92 19.57
CA ARG A 297 19.65 29.08 19.90
C ARG A 297 20.79 29.33 18.90
N VAL A 298 21.19 28.30 18.14
CA VAL A 298 22.31 28.35 17.17
C VAL A 298 21.84 28.67 15.75
N ARG A 299 20.53 28.75 15.49
CA ARG A 299 20.00 29.28 14.21
C ARG A 299 20.29 30.78 14.10
N GLY A 300 21.42 31.10 13.49
CA GLY A 300 21.92 32.44 13.26
C GLY A 300 23.41 32.48 12.87
N LEU A 301 24.16 31.40 13.13
CA LEU A 301 25.55 31.27 12.69
C LEU A 301 25.72 29.93 11.98
N GLU A 302 25.66 29.97 10.65
CA GLU A 302 26.20 28.90 9.81
C GLU A 302 27.72 29.15 9.69
N PRO A 303 28.57 28.12 9.86
CA PRO A 303 29.99 28.27 9.56
C PRO A 303 30.15 28.55 8.06
N ALA A 304 30.95 29.55 7.71
CA ALA A 304 31.28 29.86 6.33
C ALA A 304 31.78 28.57 5.64
N PRO A 305 31.35 28.29 4.39
CA PRO A 305 31.85 27.14 3.66
C PRO A 305 33.37 27.26 3.55
N VAL A 306 34.08 26.28 4.07
CA VAL A 306 35.52 26.16 3.91
C VAL A 306 35.77 25.90 2.43
N GLY A 307 36.31 26.90 1.74
CA GLY A 307 36.71 26.76 0.35
C GLY A 307 37.97 25.91 0.26
N VAL A 308 37.84 24.73 -0.34
CA VAL A 308 38.90 24.01 -1.06
C VAL A 308 38.27 23.37 -2.29
#